data_AF-A0A945BKG9-F1
#
_entry.id   AF-A0A945BKG9-F1
#
_cell.length_a   1.000
_cell.length_b   1.000
_cell.length_c   1.000
_cell.angle_alpha   90.00
_cell.angle_beta   90.00
_cell.angle_gamma   90.00
#
_symmetry.space_group_name_H-M   'P 1'
#
loop_
_entity.id
_entity.type
_entity.pdbx_description
1 polymer ?
#
loop_
_entity_poly.entity_id
_entity_poly.type
_entity_poly.pdbx_seq_one_letter_code
_entity_poly.pdbx_strand_id
1 'polypeptide(L)' 'MATKRKSKCEKITTERFFREQAEQLQMKLIAGGNGLGRTIIEPTVNRPSL' A
#
# COMPACT_ATOMS: atom_id res chain seq x y z
N MET A 1 -15.10 -15.50 24.33
CA MET A 1 -14.56 -15.56 22.95
C MET A 1 -13.35 -14.65 22.87
N ALA A 2 -12.15 -15.19 22.66
CA ALA A 2 -10.92 -14.39 22.64
C ALA A 2 -10.85 -13.55 21.36
N THR A 3 -10.75 -12.23 21.51
CA THR A 3 -10.53 -11.31 20.39
C THR A 3 -9.13 -11.55 19.81
N LYS A 4 -9.07 -12.02 18.56
CA LYS A 4 -7.81 -12.22 17.83
C LYS A 4 -7.09 -10.88 17.74
N ARG A 5 -5.96 -10.72 18.45
CA ARG A 5 -5.13 -9.51 18.37
C ARG A 5 -4.72 -9.32 16.92
N LYS A 6 -5.05 -8.17 16.32
CA LYS A 6 -4.54 -7.77 14.99
C LYS A 6 -3.02 -7.89 15.05
N SER A 7 -2.44 -8.73 14.21
CA SER A 7 -1.00 -8.75 13.97
C SER A 7 -0.55 -7.33 13.63
N LYS A 8 0.55 -6.89 14.26
CA LYS A 8 1.14 -5.58 14.02
C LYS A 8 1.39 -5.45 12.51
N CYS A 9 0.60 -4.60 11.84
CA CYS A 9 0.74 -4.38 10.41
C CYS A 9 2.13 -3.76 10.19
N GLU A 10 2.97 -4.42 9.41
CA GLU A 10 4.26 -3.86 9.02
C GLU A 10 4.01 -2.55 8.27
N LYS A 11 4.78 -1.50 8.57
CA LYS A 11 4.61 -0.21 7.90
C LYS A 11 5.11 -0.36 6.46
N ILE A 12 4.20 -0.55 5.52
CA ILE A 12 4.50 -0.57 4.09
C ILE A 12 4.31 0.85 3.54
N THR A 13 5.35 1.39 2.91
CA THR A 13 5.26 2.66 2.18
C THR A 13 4.86 2.43 0.72
N THR A 14 4.33 3.47 0.08
CA THR A 14 3.99 3.45 -1.35
C THR A 14 5.24 3.18 -2.18
N GLU A 15 6.40 3.72 -1.76
CA GLU A 15 7.71 3.44 -2.36
C GLU A 15 8.06 1.94 -2.33
N ARG A 16 7.95 1.31 -1.15
CA ARG A 16 8.27 -0.11 -0.99
C ARG A 16 7.35 -0.97 -1.83
N PHE A 17 6.04 -0.72 -1.76
CA PHE A 17 5.05 -1.43 -2.57
C PHE A 17 5.33 -1.27 -4.07
N PHE A 18 5.62 -0.05 -4.53
CA PHE A 18 5.96 0.20 -5.92
C PHE A 18 7.21 -0.58 -6.35
N ARG A 19 8.30 -0.54 -5.58
CA ARG A 19 9.54 -1.28 -5.93
C ARG A 19 9.34 -2.79 -5.98
N GLU A 20 8.57 -3.34 -5.04
CA GLU A 20 8.35 -4.79 -4.94
C GLU A 20 7.36 -5.32 -5.98
N GLN A 21 6.37 -4.51 -6.39
CA GLN A 21 5.24 -4.97 -7.21
C GLN A 21 5.19 -4.36 -8.61
N ALA A 22 6.00 -3.33 -8.92
CA ALA A 22 5.88 -2.59 -10.18
C ALA A 22 6.07 -3.48 -11.42
N GLU A 23 6.97 -4.46 -11.38
CA GLU A 23 7.18 -5.35 -12.52
C GLU A 23 5.97 -6.28 -12.72
N GLN A 24 5.56 -6.99 -11.66
CA GLN A 24 4.45 -7.94 -11.71
C GLN A 24 3.12 -7.28 -12.09
N LEU A 25 2.88 -6.07 -11.60
CA LEU A 25 1.65 -5.30 -11.86
C LEU A 25 1.80 -4.31 -13.03
N GLN A 26 2.96 -4.30 -13.70
CA GLN A 26 3.30 -3.38 -14.80
C GLN A 26 3.02 -1.90 -14.46
N MET A 27 3.33 -1.50 -13.23
CA MET A 27 3.08 -0.15 -12.75
C MET A 27 4.05 0.85 -13.37
N LYS A 28 3.55 2.05 -13.64
CA LYS A 28 4.36 3.19 -14.09
C LYS A 28 4.07 4.41 -13.21
N LEU A 29 5.10 5.06 -12.70
CA LEU A 29 4.95 6.34 -12.01
C LEU A 29 4.63 7.42 -13.03
N ILE A 30 3.39 7.94 -13.00
CA ILE A 30 2.93 9.00 -13.92
C ILE A 30 3.15 10.39 -13.30
N ALA A 31 2.94 10.54 -12.00
CA ALA A 31 3.08 11.80 -11.27
C ALA A 31 3.29 11.55 -9.76
N GLY A 32 3.55 12.61 -9.00
CA GLY A 32 3.49 12.55 -7.54
C GLY A 32 4.66 11.82 -6.86
N GLY A 33 5.85 11.79 -7.47
CA GLY A 33 7.04 11.14 -6.90
C GLY A 33 7.38 11.59 -5.47
N ASN A 34 7.15 12.86 -5.15
CA ASN A 34 7.33 13.41 -3.79
C ASN A 34 6.44 12.74 -2.73
N GLY A 35 5.37 12.04 -3.13
CA GLY A 35 4.43 11.36 -2.26
C GLY A 35 4.75 9.89 -1.98
N LEU A 36 5.82 9.32 -2.54
CA LEU A 36 6.14 7.89 -2.41
C LEU A 36 6.42 7.44 -0.95
N GLY A 37 6.85 8.36 -0.08
CA GLY A 37 7.06 8.08 1.34
C GLY A 37 5.78 7.84 2.16
N ARG A 38 4.58 7.97 1.57
CA ARG A 38 3.31 7.75 2.27
C ARG A 38 3.12 6.30 2.68
N THR A 39 2.70 6.08 3.92
CA THR A 39 2.37 4.76 4.48
C THR A 39 1.01 4.29 3.97
N ILE A 40 0.93 3.03 3.52
CA ILE A 40 -0.31 2.33 3.24
C ILE A 40 -0.89 1.85 4.57
N ILE A 41 -2.05 2.39 4.95
CA ILE A 41 -2.66 2.17 6.27
C ILE A 41 -3.53 0.91 6.27
N GLU A 42 -4.17 0.63 5.14
CA GLU A 42 -5.09 -0.50 4.97
C GLU A 42 -4.55 -1.44 3.88
N PRO A 43 -4.58 -2.77 4.12
CA PRO A 43 -4.08 -3.76 3.15
C PRO A 43 -5.08 -4.04 2.02
N THR A 44 -6.21 -3.33 1.98
CA THR A 44 -7.31 -3.52 1.02
C THR A 44 -7.32 -2.42 -0.03
N VAL A 45 -7.71 -2.77 -1.26
CA VAL A 45 -7.87 -1.80 -2.35
C VAL A 45 -9.22 -1.10 -2.21
N ASN A 46 -9.19 0.24 -2.07
CA ASN A 46 -10.40 1.04 -2.11
C ASN A 46 -10.96 1.12 -3.55
N ARG A 47 -12.28 1.03 -3.70
CA ARG A 47 -13.00 1.19 -4.97
C ARG A 47 -14.05 2.29 -4.80
N PRO A 48 -13.65 3.58 -4.85
CA PRO A 48 -14.60 4.67 -4.71
C PRO A 48 -15.53 4.68 -5.92
N SER A 49 -16.83 4.48 -5.66
CA SER A 49 -17.90 4.54 -6.67
C SER A 49 -18.71 5.84 -6.61
N LEU A 50 -18.38 6.70 -5.63
CA LEU A 50 -18.94 8.04 -5.46
C LEU A 50 -17.88 9.06 -5.91
#